data_AF-D4H7Q8-F1
#
_entry.id   AF-D4H7Q8-F1
#
_cell.length_a   1.000
_cell.length_b   1.000
_cell.length_c   1.000
_cell.angle_alpha   90.00
_cell.angle_beta   90.00
_cell.angle_gamma   90.00
#
_symmetry.space_group_name_H-M   'P 1'
#
loop_
_entity.id
_entity.type
_entity.pdbx_description
1 polymer ?
#
loop_
_entity_poly.entity_id
_entity_poly.type
_entity_poly.pdbx_seq_one_letter_code
_entity_poly.pdbx_strand_id
1 'polypeptide(L)'
;MRNLHSFKIGAWLIISLNVLMAFGAIWMFMRMSPAIEQIIERNEVSLEACEDMLGAIAVYDGVRSDSLPAIFAAALKRAENNITEKGETSAIEVISKTYESALAGDAEDKAKTINAIRLLGQINRHAMTKADMRAKQIGNAGAWGIVFMATIVFISSMMSVRFFNRHIAGTLEEINAVLRINKHGDKFRRCAGSTSKDSLFIYNEINSLLDRANFPNKNDTFK
;
A
#
# COMPACT_ATOMS: atom_id res chain seq x y z
N MET A 1 28.04 -24.41 14.08
CA MET A 1 26.78 -23.85 14.63
C MET A 1 26.42 -22.47 14.05
N ARG A 2 27.38 -21.71 13.49
CA ARG A 2 27.14 -20.36 12.98
C ARG A 2 26.26 -20.34 11.73
N ASN A 3 26.38 -21.34 10.86
CA ASN A 3 25.63 -21.41 9.59
C ASN A 3 24.15 -21.79 9.80
N LEU A 4 23.86 -22.64 10.79
CA LEU A 4 22.48 -22.98 11.17
C LEU A 4 21.78 -21.78 11.82
N HIS A 5 22.52 -21.00 12.60
CA HIS A 5 22.05 -19.74 13.18
C HIS A 5 21.79 -18.69 12.08
N SER A 6 22.66 -18.58 11.08
CA SER A 6 22.46 -17.73 9.90
C SER A 6 21.24 -18.13 9.08
N PHE A 7 20.98 -19.44 8.91
CA PHE A 7 19.77 -19.91 8.24
C PHE A 7 18.50 -19.58 9.02
N LYS A 8 18.48 -19.83 10.34
CA LYS A 8 17.35 -19.47 11.21
C LYS A 8 17.09 -17.96 11.18
N ILE A 9 18.14 -17.15 11.24
CA ILE A 9 18.04 -15.69 11.11
C ILE A 9 17.45 -15.31 9.74
N GLY A 10 17.93 -15.92 8.65
CA GLY A 10 17.41 -15.65 7.30
C GLY A 10 15.93 -16.02 7.15
N ALA A 11 15.52 -17.18 7.67
CA ALA A 11 14.13 -17.60 7.66
C ALA A 11 13.24 -16.66 8.49
N TRP A 12 13.69 -16.28 9.70
CA TRP A 12 12.95 -15.35 10.56
C TRP A 12 12.87 -13.95 9.94
N LEU A 13 13.92 -13.52 9.25
CA LEU A 13 13.96 -12.26 8.50
C LEU A 13 12.93 -12.28 7.36
N ILE A 14 12.83 -13.36 6.58
CA ILE A 14 11.82 -13.49 5.51
C ILE A 14 10.40 -13.44 6.07
N ILE A 15 10.13 -14.18 7.14
CA ILE A 15 8.81 -14.18 7.80
C ILE A 15 8.48 -12.76 8.27
N SER A 16 9.43 -12.09 8.92
CA SER A 16 9.25 -10.72 9.40
C SER A 16 8.99 -9.74 8.25
N LEU A 17 9.74 -9.86 7.15
CA LEU A 17 9.57 -9.01 5.97
C LEU A 17 8.20 -9.21 5.33
N ASN A 18 7.70 -10.44 5.26
CA ASN A 18 6.37 -10.76 4.72
C ASN A 18 5.26 -10.21 5.60
N VAL A 19 5.37 -10.36 6.92
CA VAL A 19 4.41 -9.79 7.87
C VAL A 19 4.40 -8.26 7.75
N LEU A 20 5.57 -7.63 7.69
CA LEU A 20 5.72 -6.18 7.55
C LEU A 20 5.16 -5.69 6.20
N MET A 21 5.34 -6.45 5.13
CA MET A 21 4.71 -6.18 3.83
C MET A 21 3.18 -6.26 3.92
N ALA A 22 2.63 -7.30 4.57
CA ALA A 22 1.18 -7.46 4.71
C ALA A 22 0.58 -6.28 5.49
N PHE A 23 1.18 -5.92 6.63
CA PHE A 23 0.76 -4.74 7.40
C PHE A 23 0.93 -3.44 6.60
N GLY A 24 2.04 -3.28 5.89
CA GLY A 24 2.30 -2.11 5.05
C GLY A 24 1.27 -1.95 3.94
N ALA A 25 0.89 -3.05 3.28
CA ALA A 25 -0.15 -3.06 2.26
C ALA A 25 -1.53 -2.72 2.85
N ILE A 26 -1.92 -3.34 3.97
CA ILE A 26 -3.20 -3.06 4.64
C ILE A 26 -3.26 -1.59 5.09
N TRP A 27 -2.21 -1.10 5.75
CA TRP A 27 -2.12 0.28 6.21
C TRP A 27 -2.24 1.29 5.05
N MET A 28 -1.63 0.96 3.92
CA MET A 28 -1.72 1.78 2.71
C MET A 28 -3.13 1.81 2.13
N PHE A 29 -3.81 0.67 2.04
CA PHE A 29 -5.21 0.60 1.62
C PHE A 29 -6.11 1.43 2.54
N MET A 30 -5.92 1.33 3.86
CA MET A 30 -6.68 2.14 4.83
C MET A 30 -6.45 3.65 4.68
N ARG A 31 -5.29 4.09 4.19
CA ARG A 31 -4.99 5.52 4.04
C ARG A 31 -5.61 6.14 2.78
N MET A 32 -5.99 5.34 1.78
CA MET A 32 -6.62 5.86 0.56
C MET A 32 -8.11 6.20 0.73
N SER A 33 -8.83 5.53 1.64
CA SER A 33 -10.29 5.67 1.75
C SER A 33 -10.76 6.98 2.40
N PRO A 34 -10.38 7.32 3.65
CA PRO A 34 -11.26 8.16 4.47
C PRO A 34 -11.11 9.68 4.24
N ALA A 35 -9.98 10.17 3.75
CA ALA A 35 -9.75 11.62 3.62
C ALA A 35 -10.27 12.22 2.31
N ILE A 36 -10.52 11.38 1.29
CA ILE A 36 -10.96 11.83 -0.03
C ILE A 36 -12.47 11.70 -0.16
N GLU A 37 -13.04 10.63 0.39
CA GLU A 37 -14.49 10.36 0.38
C GLU A 37 -15.28 11.50 1.03
N GLN A 38 -14.85 11.97 2.20
CA GLN A 38 -15.49 13.11 2.87
C GLN A 38 -15.36 14.44 2.13
N ILE A 39 -14.27 14.65 1.39
CA ILE A 39 -14.10 15.88 0.58
C ILE A 39 -14.99 15.80 -0.66
N ILE A 40 -15.08 14.63 -1.29
CA ILE A 40 -15.92 14.43 -2.48
C ILE A 40 -17.41 14.55 -2.10
N GLU A 41 -17.85 13.88 -1.04
CA GLU A 41 -19.25 13.89 -0.60
C GLU A 41 -19.73 15.31 -0.25
N ARG A 42 -18.93 16.06 0.52
CA ARG A 42 -19.29 17.46 0.84
C ARG A 42 -19.28 18.34 -0.41
N ASN A 43 -18.32 18.20 -1.30
CA ASN A 43 -18.28 19.03 -2.50
C ASN A 43 -19.41 18.70 -3.49
N GLU A 44 -19.88 17.45 -3.51
CA GLU A 44 -21.04 17.01 -4.28
C GLU A 44 -22.32 17.69 -3.78
N VAL A 45 -22.54 17.74 -2.45
CA VAL A 45 -23.67 18.47 -1.85
C VAL A 45 -23.65 19.96 -2.20
N SER A 46 -22.48 20.60 -2.19
CA SER A 46 -22.33 22.00 -2.58
C SER A 46 -22.59 22.23 -4.07
N LEU A 47 -22.24 21.27 -4.92
CA LEU A 47 -22.49 21.35 -6.36
C LEU A 47 -23.97 21.16 -6.69
N GLU A 48 -24.62 20.18 -6.06
CA GLU A 48 -26.06 19.94 -6.16
C GLU A 48 -26.85 21.19 -5.72
N ALA A 49 -26.45 21.82 -4.61
CA ALA A 49 -27.04 23.08 -4.18
C ALA A 49 -26.88 24.19 -5.23
N CYS A 50 -25.73 24.27 -5.91
CA CYS A 50 -25.53 25.23 -7.01
C CYS A 50 -26.44 24.94 -8.20
N GLU A 51 -26.64 23.66 -8.55
CA GLU A 51 -27.52 23.24 -9.65
C GLU A 51 -28.98 23.56 -9.34
N ASP A 52 -29.45 23.29 -8.12
CA ASP A 52 -30.81 23.61 -7.70
C ASP A 52 -31.07 25.12 -7.66
N MET A 53 -30.10 25.91 -7.22
CA MET A 53 -30.18 27.38 -7.25
C MET A 53 -30.25 27.92 -8.69
N LEU A 54 -29.41 27.41 -9.60
CA LEU A 54 -29.45 27.78 -11.02
C LEU A 54 -30.74 27.33 -11.69
N GLY A 55 -31.22 26.14 -11.36
CA GLY A 55 -32.50 25.60 -11.85
C GLY A 55 -33.67 26.48 -11.43
N ALA A 56 -33.71 26.91 -10.17
CA ALA A 56 -34.76 27.80 -9.67
C ALA A 56 -34.74 29.17 -10.38
N ILE A 57 -33.56 29.74 -10.66
CA ILE A 57 -33.44 30.99 -11.44
C ILE A 57 -33.81 30.79 -12.91
N ALA A 58 -33.49 29.64 -13.50
CA ALA A 58 -33.75 29.35 -14.91
C ALA A 58 -35.24 29.08 -15.18
N VAL A 59 -35.95 28.41 -14.27
CA VAL A 59 -37.39 28.14 -14.39
C VAL A 59 -38.23 29.42 -14.18
N TYR A 60 -37.68 30.41 -13.47
CA TYR A 60 -38.32 31.71 -13.27
C TYR A 60 -38.44 32.55 -14.56
N ASP A 61 -37.91 32.12 -15.71
CA ASP A 61 -37.94 32.84 -16.99
C ASP A 61 -39.36 32.90 -17.62
N GLY A 62 -40.31 33.50 -16.90
CA GLY A 62 -41.68 33.79 -17.34
C GLY A 62 -42.79 33.07 -16.57
N VAL A 63 -42.49 32.05 -15.75
CA VAL A 63 -43.51 31.29 -14.99
C VAL A 63 -43.34 31.54 -13.49
N ARG A 64 -44.22 32.37 -12.93
CA ARG A 64 -44.25 32.64 -11.49
C ARG A 64 -44.79 31.40 -10.78
N SER A 65 -43.91 30.68 -10.10
CA SER A 65 -44.27 29.57 -9.21
C SER A 65 -43.93 29.96 -7.77
N ASP A 66 -44.91 29.84 -6.88
CA ASP A 66 -44.77 30.16 -5.46
C ASP A 66 -43.75 29.24 -4.74
N SER A 67 -43.38 28.11 -5.35
CA SER A 67 -42.42 27.16 -4.78
C SER A 67 -40.95 27.49 -5.08
N LEU A 68 -40.65 28.30 -6.09
CA LEU A 68 -39.27 28.57 -6.53
C LEU A 68 -38.41 29.28 -5.46
N PRO A 69 -38.91 30.31 -4.74
CA PRO A 69 -38.15 30.93 -3.66
C PRO A 69 -37.83 29.96 -2.51
N ALA A 70 -38.77 29.07 -2.19
CA ALA A 70 -38.57 28.06 -1.14
C ALA A 70 -37.51 27.02 -1.54
N ILE A 71 -37.52 26.57 -2.80
CA ILE A 71 -36.51 25.64 -3.34
C ILE A 71 -35.13 26.31 -3.33
N PHE A 72 -35.04 27.56 -3.80
CA PHE A 72 -33.79 28.31 -3.80
C PHE A 72 -33.24 28.50 -2.38
N ALA A 73 -34.08 28.95 -1.44
CA ALA A 73 -33.68 29.17 -0.05
C ALA A 73 -33.22 27.87 0.63
N ALA A 74 -33.88 26.74 0.33
CA ALA A 74 -33.45 25.44 0.84
C ALA A 74 -32.08 25.02 0.28
N ALA A 75 -31.84 25.24 -1.02
CA ALA A 75 -30.55 24.97 -1.65
C ALA A 75 -29.44 25.89 -1.11
N LEU A 76 -29.71 27.18 -0.97
CA LEU A 76 -28.77 28.14 -0.36
C LEU A 76 -28.42 27.74 1.08
N LYS A 77 -29.42 27.38 1.89
CA LYS A 77 -29.21 26.92 3.26
C LYS A 77 -28.36 25.65 3.32
N ARG A 78 -28.49 24.73 2.36
CA ARG A 78 -27.58 23.57 2.25
C ARG A 78 -26.15 24.01 1.99
N ALA A 79 -25.93 24.93 1.05
CA ALA A 79 -24.60 25.47 0.77
C ALA A 79 -23.99 26.21 1.97
N GLU A 80 -24.78 27.01 2.70
CA GLU A 80 -24.36 27.71 3.92
C GLU A 80 -23.89 26.77 5.02
N ASN A 81 -24.60 25.65 5.21
CA ASN A 81 -24.25 24.65 6.23
C ASN A 81 -23.06 23.77 5.82
N ASN A 82 -22.57 23.90 4.59
CA ASN A 82 -21.55 23.03 4.02
C ASN A 82 -20.36 23.82 3.46
N ILE A 83 -19.98 24.91 4.15
CA ILE A 83 -18.78 25.67 3.83
C ILE A 83 -17.54 24.83 4.20
N THR A 84 -16.72 24.52 3.19
CA THR A 84 -15.51 23.71 3.31
C THR A 84 -14.26 24.43 2.82
N GLU A 85 -14.39 25.37 1.89
CA GLU A 85 -13.25 25.98 1.20
C GLU A 85 -13.17 27.51 1.41
N LYS A 86 -11.95 28.02 1.31
CA LYS A 86 -11.72 29.47 1.43
C LYS A 86 -12.33 30.19 0.22
N GLY A 87 -13.18 31.18 0.49
CA GLY A 87 -13.84 32.00 -0.52
C GLY A 87 -15.30 31.63 -0.77
N GLU A 88 -15.78 30.48 -0.29
CA GLU A 88 -17.19 30.10 -0.40
C GLU A 88 -18.10 31.06 0.36
N THR A 89 -17.69 31.49 1.57
CA THR A 89 -18.43 32.45 2.38
C THR A 89 -18.73 33.74 1.62
N SER A 90 -17.75 34.28 0.88
CA SER A 90 -17.94 35.50 0.11
C SER A 90 -18.91 35.30 -1.06
N ALA A 91 -18.85 34.16 -1.74
CA ALA A 91 -19.79 33.85 -2.81
C ALA A 91 -21.23 33.66 -2.27
N ILE A 92 -21.37 32.93 -1.16
CA ILE A 92 -22.65 32.69 -0.47
C ILE A 92 -23.26 34.00 0.03
N GLU A 93 -22.47 34.92 0.60
CA GLU A 93 -22.98 36.23 1.03
C GLU A 93 -23.55 37.05 -0.14
N VAL A 94 -22.92 36.99 -1.31
CA VAL A 94 -23.43 37.68 -2.50
C VAL A 94 -24.74 37.05 -2.96
N ILE A 95 -24.83 35.71 -2.96
CA ILE A 95 -26.06 34.99 -3.30
C ILE A 95 -27.19 35.37 -2.34
N SER A 96 -26.94 35.28 -1.03
CA SER A 96 -27.89 35.60 0.04
C SER A 96 -28.45 37.02 -0.05
N LYS A 97 -27.61 37.99 -0.47
CA LYS A 97 -28.03 39.40 -0.63
C LYS A 97 -28.82 39.69 -1.90
N THR A 98 -28.68 38.89 -2.96
CA THR A 98 -29.18 39.23 -4.30
C THR A 98 -30.29 38.31 -4.80
N TYR A 99 -30.44 37.11 -4.23
CA TYR A 99 -31.32 36.09 -4.80
C TYR A 99 -32.82 36.45 -4.77
N GLU A 100 -33.29 37.18 -3.76
CA GLU A 100 -34.71 37.57 -3.68
C GLU A 100 -35.08 38.54 -4.81
N SER A 101 -34.23 39.55 -5.06
CA SER A 101 -34.38 40.48 -6.18
C SER A 101 -34.23 39.78 -7.53
N ALA A 102 -33.27 38.85 -7.64
CA ALA A 102 -33.07 38.03 -8.83
C ALA A 102 -34.32 37.20 -9.17
N LEU A 103 -34.93 36.58 -8.16
CA LEU A 103 -36.19 35.83 -8.28
C LEU A 103 -37.43 36.74 -8.38
N ALA A 104 -37.30 38.04 -8.14
CA ALA A 104 -38.34 39.03 -8.45
C ALA A 104 -38.26 39.50 -9.92
N GLY A 105 -37.18 39.15 -10.64
CA GLY A 105 -36.97 39.47 -12.05
C GLY A 105 -36.02 40.65 -12.30
N ASP A 106 -35.31 41.13 -11.29
CA ASP A 106 -34.26 42.13 -11.50
C ASP A 106 -33.10 41.54 -12.30
N ALA A 107 -32.81 42.12 -13.47
CA ALA A 107 -31.82 41.59 -14.39
C ALA A 107 -30.37 41.74 -13.87
N GLU A 108 -30.09 42.81 -13.12
CA GLU A 108 -28.75 43.08 -12.58
C GLU A 108 -28.45 42.10 -11.44
N ASP A 109 -29.39 41.95 -10.51
CA ASP A 109 -29.26 41.02 -9.40
C ASP A 109 -29.31 39.57 -9.87
N LYS A 110 -30.11 39.22 -10.89
CA LYS A 110 -30.05 37.91 -11.56
C LYS A 110 -28.64 37.61 -12.09
N ALA A 111 -28.01 38.56 -12.76
CA ALA A 111 -26.64 38.38 -13.25
C ALA A 111 -25.63 38.23 -12.09
N LYS A 112 -25.75 39.03 -11.01
CA LYS A 112 -24.91 38.91 -9.82
C LYS A 112 -25.06 37.56 -9.13
N THR A 113 -26.30 37.11 -8.91
CA THR A 113 -26.59 35.82 -8.27
C THR A 113 -26.05 34.66 -9.11
N ILE A 114 -26.30 34.65 -10.43
CA ILE A 114 -25.77 33.59 -11.32
C ILE A 114 -24.24 33.57 -11.29
N ASN A 115 -23.59 34.72 -11.36
CA ASN A 115 -22.12 34.79 -11.32
C ASN A 115 -21.57 34.30 -9.98
N ALA A 116 -22.23 34.65 -8.87
CA ALA A 116 -21.83 34.19 -7.55
C ALA A 116 -22.03 32.66 -7.38
N ILE A 117 -23.13 32.09 -7.87
CA ILE A 117 -23.35 30.63 -7.87
C ILE A 117 -22.29 29.93 -8.74
N ARG A 118 -21.97 30.48 -9.91
CA ARG A 118 -20.91 29.93 -10.78
C ARG A 118 -19.54 29.96 -10.10
N LEU A 119 -19.22 31.05 -9.39
CA LEU A 119 -17.99 31.17 -8.61
C LEU A 119 -17.95 30.12 -7.49
N LEU A 120 -19.04 29.95 -6.74
CA LEU A 120 -19.15 28.93 -5.69
C LEU A 120 -18.91 27.51 -6.24
N GLY A 121 -19.54 27.18 -7.38
CA GLY A 121 -19.33 25.90 -8.05
C GLY A 121 -17.92 25.73 -8.63
N GLN A 122 -17.25 26.82 -9.05
CA GLN A 122 -15.85 26.77 -9.48
C GLN A 122 -14.89 26.48 -8.32
N ILE A 123 -15.10 27.11 -7.16
CA ILE A 123 -14.32 26.87 -5.95
C ILE A 123 -14.41 25.38 -5.56
N ASN A 124 -15.63 24.84 -5.50
CA ASN A 124 -15.87 23.43 -5.20
C ASN A 124 -15.22 22.47 -6.20
N ARG A 125 -15.42 22.70 -7.51
CA ARG A 125 -14.80 21.85 -8.55
C ARG A 125 -13.27 21.89 -8.51
N HIS A 126 -12.69 23.05 -8.21
CA HIS A 126 -11.24 23.17 -8.05
C HIS A 126 -10.75 22.38 -6.83
N ALA A 127 -11.48 22.44 -5.71
CA ALA A 127 -11.18 21.66 -4.52
C ALA A 127 -11.25 20.15 -4.78
N MET A 128 -12.28 19.67 -5.47
CA MET A 128 -12.40 18.26 -5.90
C MET A 128 -11.22 17.83 -6.76
N THR A 129 -10.84 18.64 -7.76
CA THR A 129 -9.71 18.32 -8.66
C THR A 129 -8.40 18.22 -7.88
N LYS A 130 -8.19 19.13 -6.92
CA LYS A 130 -7.00 19.12 -6.05
C LYS A 130 -6.98 17.91 -5.13
N ALA A 131 -8.13 17.52 -4.58
CA ALA A 131 -8.26 16.33 -3.76
C ALA A 131 -7.99 15.05 -4.57
N ASP A 132 -8.55 14.93 -5.78
CA ASP A 132 -8.30 13.82 -6.70
C ASP A 132 -6.82 13.71 -7.11
N MET A 133 -6.16 14.83 -7.42
CA MET A 133 -4.72 14.82 -7.70
C MET A 133 -3.90 14.32 -6.52
N ARG A 134 -4.23 14.74 -5.29
CA ARG A 134 -3.56 14.25 -4.07
C ARG A 134 -3.84 12.77 -3.85
N ALA A 135 -5.07 12.31 -4.09
CA ALA A 135 -5.44 10.91 -4.03
C ALA A 135 -4.59 10.06 -4.96
N LYS A 136 -4.48 10.48 -6.22
CA LYS A 136 -3.67 9.81 -7.24
C LYS A 136 -2.19 9.78 -6.88
N GLN A 137 -1.65 10.85 -6.32
CA GLN A 137 -0.26 10.89 -5.88
C GLN A 137 0.03 9.92 -4.74
N ILE A 138 -0.82 9.89 -3.71
CA ILE A 138 -0.72 8.92 -2.60
C ILE A 138 -0.91 7.50 -3.13
N GLY A 139 -1.86 7.33 -4.05
CA GLY A 139 -2.11 6.11 -4.83
C GLY A 139 -0.86 5.53 -5.47
N ASN A 140 -0.25 6.33 -6.35
CA ASN A 140 0.90 5.95 -7.16
C ASN A 140 2.16 5.74 -6.32
N ALA A 141 2.46 6.66 -5.38
CA ALA A 141 3.58 6.50 -4.46
C ALA A 141 3.45 5.23 -3.63
N GLY A 142 2.21 4.90 -3.25
CA GLY A 142 1.93 3.70 -2.51
C GLY A 142 2.16 2.41 -3.31
N ALA A 143 1.65 2.35 -4.53
CA ALA A 143 1.87 1.23 -5.43
C ALA A 143 3.36 0.94 -5.64
N TRP A 144 4.18 1.97 -5.88
CA TRP A 144 5.64 1.83 -5.97
C TRP A 144 6.28 1.32 -4.69
N GLY A 145 5.77 1.73 -3.52
CA GLY A 145 6.21 1.20 -2.23
C GLY A 145 6.00 -0.31 -2.10
N ILE A 146 4.85 -0.83 -2.54
CA ILE A 146 4.54 -2.27 -2.54
C ILE A 146 5.46 -3.03 -3.50
N VAL A 147 5.66 -2.50 -4.72
CA VAL A 147 6.55 -3.12 -5.72
C VAL A 147 7.98 -3.20 -5.20
N PHE A 148 8.47 -2.14 -4.54
CA PHE A 148 9.81 -2.12 -3.95
C PHE A 148 9.95 -3.14 -2.82
N MET A 149 8.98 -3.19 -1.90
CA MET A 149 8.94 -4.20 -0.83
C MET A 149 8.90 -5.63 -1.39
N ALA A 150 8.09 -5.87 -2.43
CA ALA A 150 8.00 -7.18 -3.09
C ALA A 150 9.33 -7.58 -3.72
N THR A 151 10.02 -6.64 -4.34
CA THR A 151 11.35 -6.86 -4.92
C THR A 151 12.37 -7.25 -3.84
N ILE A 152 12.37 -6.57 -2.69
CA ILE A 152 13.27 -6.90 -1.57
C ILE A 152 12.97 -8.28 -1.00
N VAL A 153 11.68 -8.62 -0.78
CA VAL A 153 11.29 -9.96 -0.31
C VAL A 153 11.75 -11.03 -1.31
N PHE A 154 11.55 -10.77 -2.60
CA PHE A 154 11.94 -11.69 -3.66
C PHE A 154 13.45 -11.94 -3.67
N ILE A 155 14.26 -10.87 -3.66
CA ILE A 155 15.73 -10.98 -3.63
C ILE A 155 16.19 -11.70 -2.35
N SER A 156 15.65 -11.33 -1.19
CA SER A 156 15.97 -11.96 0.10
C SER A 156 15.65 -13.46 0.10
N SER A 157 14.52 -13.83 -0.49
CA SER A 157 14.08 -15.23 -0.63
C SER A 157 15.00 -15.99 -1.58
N MET A 158 15.33 -15.43 -2.73
CA MET A 158 16.24 -16.03 -3.71
C MET A 158 17.64 -16.25 -3.11
N MET A 159 18.16 -15.27 -2.37
CA MET A 159 19.45 -15.40 -1.67
C MET A 159 19.40 -16.50 -0.62
N SER A 160 18.31 -16.61 0.14
CA SER A 160 18.15 -17.64 1.17
C SER A 160 18.07 -19.04 0.59
N VAL A 161 17.35 -19.23 -0.52
CA VAL A 161 17.32 -20.52 -1.25
C VAL A 161 18.71 -20.89 -1.77
N ARG A 162 19.43 -19.94 -2.36
CA ARG A 162 20.79 -20.17 -2.87
C ARG A 162 21.76 -20.53 -1.73
N PHE A 163 21.61 -19.88 -0.58
CA PHE A 163 22.39 -20.20 0.62
C PHE A 163 22.08 -21.62 1.13
N PHE A 164 20.81 -21.97 1.25
CA PHE A 164 20.35 -23.30 1.68
C PHE A 164 20.88 -24.42 0.78
N ASN A 165 20.74 -24.27 -0.54
CA ASN A 165 21.20 -25.28 -1.49
C ASN A 165 22.73 -25.48 -1.43
N ARG A 166 23.50 -24.38 -1.38
CA ARG A 166 24.96 -24.48 -1.38
C ARG A 166 25.54 -25.01 -0.07
N HIS A 167 24.98 -24.64 1.08
CA HIS A 167 25.61 -24.92 2.37
C HIS A 167 24.98 -26.07 3.14
N ILE A 168 23.67 -26.30 2.98
CA ILE A 168 22.96 -27.34 3.73
C ILE A 168 22.71 -28.55 2.83
N ALA A 169 21.99 -28.36 1.72
CA ALA A 169 21.62 -29.47 0.84
C ALA A 169 22.87 -30.16 0.26
N GLY A 170 23.81 -29.40 -0.31
CA GLY A 170 25.06 -29.97 -0.86
C GLY A 170 25.92 -30.67 0.20
N THR A 171 25.95 -30.15 1.44
CA THR A 171 26.69 -30.81 2.54
C THR A 171 26.08 -32.16 2.89
N LEU A 172 24.75 -32.23 2.98
CA LEU A 172 24.03 -33.47 3.27
C LEU A 172 24.14 -34.48 2.12
N GLU A 173 24.10 -34.00 0.88
CA GLU A 173 24.21 -34.83 -0.32
C GLU A 173 25.59 -35.49 -0.42
N GLU A 174 26.68 -34.75 -0.17
CA GLU A 174 28.04 -35.30 -0.12
C GLU A 174 28.19 -36.33 1.01
N ILE A 175 27.68 -36.04 2.21
CA ILE A 175 27.71 -37.00 3.33
C ILE A 175 26.98 -38.29 2.96
N ASN A 176 25.77 -38.18 2.42
CA ASN A 176 24.98 -39.33 2.01
C ASN A 176 25.68 -40.12 0.90
N ALA A 177 26.27 -39.45 -0.09
CA ALA A 177 27.01 -40.08 -1.17
C ALA A 177 28.22 -40.86 -0.64
N VAL A 178 29.01 -40.27 0.25
CA VAL A 178 30.20 -40.91 0.85
C VAL A 178 29.79 -42.12 1.69
N LEU A 179 28.78 -41.99 2.56
CA LEU A 179 28.29 -43.10 3.38
C LEU A 179 27.75 -44.25 2.51
N ARG A 180 27.00 -43.94 1.45
CA ARG A 180 26.47 -44.95 0.53
C ARG A 180 27.60 -45.69 -0.20
N ILE A 181 28.57 -44.97 -0.74
CA ILE A 181 29.73 -45.56 -1.45
C ILE A 181 30.59 -46.40 -0.50
N ASN A 182 30.83 -45.92 0.72
CA ASN A 182 31.57 -46.66 1.74
C ASN A 182 30.87 -47.98 2.09
N LYS A 183 29.54 -47.95 2.24
CA LYS A 183 28.73 -49.16 2.47
C LYS A 183 28.78 -50.15 1.30
N HIS A 184 28.96 -49.67 0.07
CA HIS A 184 29.09 -50.50 -1.13
C HIS A 184 30.52 -50.99 -1.41
N GLY A 185 31.48 -50.73 -0.52
CA GLY A 185 32.78 -51.40 -0.51
C GLY A 185 33.99 -50.50 -0.78
N ASP A 186 33.80 -49.26 -1.23
CA ASP A 186 34.91 -48.32 -1.36
C ASP A 186 35.20 -47.64 -0.02
N LYS A 187 36.14 -48.25 0.72
CA LYS A 187 36.54 -47.81 2.06
C LYS A 187 37.39 -46.54 2.07
N PHE A 188 37.84 -46.04 0.92
CA PHE A 188 38.74 -44.88 0.83
C PHE A 188 38.03 -43.57 0.46
N ARG A 189 36.78 -43.61 -0.01
CA ARG A 189 36.00 -42.39 -0.26
C ARG A 189 35.81 -41.58 1.02
N ARG A 190 36.16 -40.29 0.99
CA ARG A 190 36.05 -39.33 2.10
C ARG A 190 35.28 -38.09 1.68
N CYS A 191 34.58 -37.44 2.60
CA CYS A 191 33.93 -36.16 2.35
C CYS A 191 34.99 -35.10 2.00
N ALA A 192 34.78 -34.34 0.91
CA ALA A 192 35.70 -33.29 0.47
C ALA A 192 34.96 -32.07 -0.12
N GLY A 193 35.66 -30.96 -0.32
CA GLY A 193 35.16 -29.81 -1.11
C GLY A 193 34.26 -28.81 -0.39
N SER A 194 34.13 -28.88 0.94
CA SER A 194 33.37 -27.86 1.68
C SER A 194 34.16 -26.55 1.85
N THR A 195 33.51 -25.41 1.58
CA THR A 195 34.05 -24.06 1.83
C THR A 195 33.61 -23.46 3.16
N SER A 196 32.65 -24.09 3.85
CA SER A 196 32.10 -23.61 5.11
C SER A 196 32.82 -24.27 6.30
N LYS A 197 33.24 -23.48 7.30
CA LYS A 197 33.93 -24.01 8.51
C LYS A 197 33.10 -25.06 9.26
N ASP A 198 31.78 -24.85 9.37
CA ASP A 198 30.88 -25.78 10.05
C ASP A 198 30.77 -27.11 9.29
N SER A 199 30.63 -27.05 7.97
CA SER A 199 30.56 -28.24 7.11
C SER A 199 31.90 -28.98 7.11
N LEU A 200 33.02 -28.27 7.13
CA LEU A 200 34.36 -28.87 7.20
C LEU A 200 34.57 -29.65 8.51
N PHE A 201 34.11 -29.10 9.63
CA PHE A 201 34.14 -29.79 10.92
C PHE A 201 33.35 -31.11 10.88
N ILE A 202 32.12 -31.08 10.36
CA ILE A 202 31.28 -32.27 10.21
C ILE A 202 31.93 -33.31 9.28
N TYR A 203 32.49 -32.86 8.15
CA TYR A 203 33.18 -33.73 7.21
C TYR A 203 34.38 -34.43 7.85
N ASN A 204 35.18 -33.70 8.61
CA ASN A 204 36.35 -34.25 9.30
C ASN A 204 35.96 -35.29 10.36
N GLU A 205 34.90 -35.03 11.13
CA GLU A 205 34.40 -36.01 12.11
C GLU A 205 33.88 -37.29 11.44
N ILE A 206 33.11 -37.15 10.35
CA ILE A 206 32.64 -38.32 9.59
C ILE A 206 33.81 -39.10 9.00
N ASN A 207 34.79 -38.41 8.42
CA ASN A 207 36.00 -39.05 7.88
C ASN A 207 36.78 -39.81 8.97
N SER A 208 36.97 -39.20 10.14
CA SER A 208 37.61 -39.82 11.31
C SER A 208 36.86 -41.09 11.78
N LEU A 209 35.52 -41.05 11.83
CA LEU A 209 34.71 -42.22 12.16
C LEU A 209 34.85 -43.34 11.13
N LEU A 210 34.84 -42.99 9.83
CA LEU A 210 35.04 -43.95 8.75
C LEU A 210 36.45 -44.56 8.77
N ASP A 211 37.47 -43.78 9.12
CA ASP A 211 38.84 -44.27 9.28
C ASP A 211 38.93 -45.29 10.41
N ARG A 212 38.36 -44.98 11.58
CA ARG A 212 38.32 -45.92 12.73
C ARG A 212 37.57 -47.21 12.42
N ALA A 213 36.44 -47.11 11.71
CA ALA A 213 35.61 -48.27 11.37
C ALA A 213 36.27 -49.18 10.32
N ASN A 214 36.95 -48.59 9.33
CA ASN A 214 37.54 -49.35 8.21
C ASN A 214 38.98 -49.80 8.48
N PHE A 215 39.72 -49.07 9.32
CA PHE A 215 41.12 -49.31 9.66
C PHE A 215 41.31 -49.20 11.18
N PRO A 216 40.71 -50.11 11.96
CA PRO A 216 40.89 -50.12 13.41
C PRO A 216 42.38 -50.25 13.73
N ASN A 217 42.88 -49.34 14.58
CA ASN A 217 44.27 -49.33 14.97
C ASN A 217 44.54 -50.59 15.80
N LYS A 218 45.60 -51.35 15.48
CA LYS A 218 45.93 -52.64 16.13
C LYS A 218 46.10 -52.58 17.65
N ASN A 219 46.18 -51.38 18.24
CA ASN A 219 46.35 -51.17 19.67
C ASN A 219 45.04 -51.13 20.47
N ASP A 220 43.86 -51.07 19.83
CA ASP A 220 42.56 -51.03 20.51
C ASP A 220 41.92 -52.42 20.71
N THR A 221 42.54 -53.48 20.18
CA THR A 221 42.07 -54.88 20.30
C THR A 221 42.62 -55.64 21.49
N PHE A 222 43.40 -54.99 22.36
CA PHE A 222 43.92 -55.58 23.61
C PHE A 222 43.51 -54.73 24.82
N LYS A 223 42.21 -54.69 25.10
CA LYS A 223 41.65 -54.48 26.44
C LYS A 223 40.42 -55.34 26.61
#